data_AF-A0A2N6BC77-F1
#
_entry.id   AF-A0A2N6BC77-F1
#
_cell.length_a   1.000
_cell.length_b   1.000
_cell.length_c   1.000
_cell.angle_alpha   90.00
_cell.angle_beta   90.00
_cell.angle_gamma   90.00
#
_symmetry.space_group_name_H-M   'P 1'
#
loop_
_entity.id
_entity.type
_entity.pdbx_description
1 polymer ?
#
loop_
_entity_poly.entity_id
_entity_poly.type
_entity_poly.pdbx_seq_one_letter_code
_entity_poly.pdbx_strand_id
1 'polypeptide(L)'
;MLLCVAPFLHLNKFQRRDKVSFWGFFKRDLSEKQGCLLCGTCCKAFGGHLRASRNDIKRWQGEEREDILRHVNRLGWLWVNPNTGSLLSECPFITEDGEDRFICAIHETKPEICRAYPTLAHEKRCAAGIVFN
;
A
#
# COMPACT_ATOMS: atom_id res chain seq x y z
N MET A 1 10.71 59.22 3.99
CA MET A 1 11.63 58.38 4.79
C MET A 1 10.83 57.22 5.35
N LEU A 2 11.23 56.00 4.96
CA LEU A 2 10.70 54.74 5.45
C LEU A 2 10.89 54.61 6.96
N LEU A 3 10.01 53.85 7.63
CA LEU A 3 10.35 52.67 8.45
C LEU A 3 9.06 52.00 8.97
N CYS A 4 9.18 50.74 9.38
CA CYS A 4 8.16 49.71 9.66
C CYS A 4 7.68 48.97 8.39
N VAL A 5 7.82 47.65 8.23
CA VAL A 5 7.96 46.54 9.18
C VAL A 5 8.64 45.35 8.46
N ALA A 6 9.44 44.58 9.18
CA ALA A 6 9.86 43.22 8.79
C ALA A 6 8.93 42.19 9.49
N PRO A 7 9.03 40.85 9.32
CA PRO A 7 9.73 40.02 8.33
C PRO A 7 8.89 38.78 7.87
N PHE A 8 9.52 37.82 7.19
CA PHE A 8 9.15 36.39 7.11
C PHE A 8 7.84 35.99 6.40
N LEU A 9 7.96 35.52 5.14
CA LEU A 9 7.20 34.35 4.69
C LEU A 9 8.11 33.40 3.90
N HIS A 10 8.37 32.28 4.58
CA HIS A 10 8.99 31.07 4.08
C HIS A 10 8.07 30.47 2.99
N LEU A 11 8.37 30.71 1.71
CA LEU A 11 7.78 29.91 0.64
C LEU A 11 8.72 28.75 0.35
N ASN A 12 8.54 27.67 1.12
CA ASN A 12 9.07 26.34 0.81
C ASN A 12 8.39 25.87 -0.47
N LYS A 13 8.95 26.26 -1.62
CA LYS A 13 8.61 25.70 -2.93
C LYS A 13 9.11 24.25 -2.96
N PHE A 14 8.30 23.34 -2.43
CA PHE A 14 8.43 21.90 -2.67
C PHE A 14 8.05 21.64 -4.14
N GLN A 15 8.91 22.10 -5.06
CA GLN A 15 8.80 21.82 -6.48
C GLN A 15 9.19 20.36 -6.69
N ARG A 16 8.19 19.50 -6.96
CA ARG A 16 8.40 18.17 -7.56
C ARG A 16 9.24 18.36 -8.81
N ARG A 17 10.50 17.96 -8.74
CA ARG A 17 11.38 17.86 -9.91
C ARG A 17 11.28 16.42 -10.41
N ASP A 18 10.28 16.16 -11.24
CA ASP A 18 10.22 14.94 -12.04
C ASP A 18 11.43 14.96 -12.98
N LYS A 19 12.48 14.19 -12.66
CA LYS A 19 13.62 14.04 -13.56
C LYS A 19 13.21 13.11 -14.70
N VAL A 20 12.87 13.72 -15.83
CA VAL A 20 12.57 13.10 -17.12
C VAL A 20 13.83 12.37 -17.64
N SER A 21 13.76 11.05 -17.84
CA SER A 21 14.73 10.33 -18.66
C SER A 21 14.21 10.18 -20.08
N PHE A 22 15.09 10.45 -21.05
CA PHE A 22 14.92 10.58 -22.51
C PHE A 22 14.32 9.36 -23.26
N TRP A 23 13.96 8.30 -22.54
CA TRP A 23 13.19 7.15 -23.04
C TRP A 23 11.94 7.03 -22.18
N GLY A 24 10.76 7.02 -22.80
CA GLY A 24 9.44 7.24 -22.17
C GLY A 24 9.01 6.22 -21.11
N PHE A 25 9.69 6.22 -19.97
CA PHE A 25 9.34 5.45 -18.78
C PHE A 25 9.46 6.38 -17.57
N PHE A 26 8.32 6.89 -17.11
CA PHE A 26 8.25 7.70 -15.89
C PHE A 26 8.59 6.82 -14.67
N LYS A 27 9.84 6.86 -14.21
CA LYS A 27 10.25 6.23 -12.94
C LYS A 27 10.34 7.32 -11.86
N ARG A 28 9.64 7.12 -10.74
CA ARG A 28 9.81 7.95 -9.54
C ARG A 28 11.23 7.75 -9.00
N ASP A 29 11.96 8.84 -8.78
CA ASP A 29 13.23 8.81 -8.05
C ASP A 29 12.91 8.67 -6.55
N LEU A 30 13.06 7.47 -6.03
CA LEU A 30 12.79 7.12 -4.64
C LEU A 30 14.07 6.85 -3.84
N SER A 31 15.22 7.27 -4.37
CA SER A 31 16.55 6.98 -3.81
C SER A 31 16.74 7.38 -2.35
N GLU A 32 16.00 8.39 -1.87
CA GLU A 32 16.08 8.90 -0.48
C GLU A 32 14.93 8.44 0.43
N LYS A 33 13.96 7.67 -0.08
CA LYS A 33 12.78 7.26 0.69
C LYS A 33 13.03 5.95 1.43
N GLN A 34 12.76 5.94 2.73
CA GLN A 34 12.84 4.76 3.59
C GLN A 34 11.44 4.41 4.11
N GLY A 35 11.08 3.13 4.11
CA GLY A 35 9.80 2.65 4.62
C GLY A 35 8.63 2.65 3.62
N CYS A 36 7.45 2.31 4.12
CA CYS A 36 6.23 2.23 3.30
C CYS A 36 5.73 3.62 2.91
N LEU A 37 5.58 3.86 1.61
CA LEU A 37 5.09 5.14 1.07
C LEU A 37 3.57 5.27 1.00
N LEU A 38 2.84 4.24 1.45
CA LEU A 38 1.39 4.19 1.28
C LEU A 38 0.96 4.33 -0.19
N CYS A 39 1.78 3.90 -1.14
CA CYS A 39 1.52 4.10 -2.58
C CYS A 39 0.58 3.04 -3.20
N GLY A 40 0.17 2.02 -2.43
CA GLY A 40 -0.73 0.97 -2.90
C GLY A 40 -0.15 -0.02 -3.93
N THR A 41 1.08 0.16 -4.41
CA THR A 41 1.65 -0.66 -5.50
C THR A 41 1.65 -2.15 -5.19
N CYS A 42 1.99 -2.56 -3.96
CA CYS A 42 1.94 -3.98 -3.57
C CYS A 42 0.51 -4.52 -3.49
N CYS A 43 -0.46 -3.72 -3.03
CA CYS A 43 -1.87 -4.11 -2.98
C CYS A 43 -2.44 -4.33 -4.39
N LYS A 44 -2.07 -3.47 -5.36
CA LYS A 44 -2.49 -3.59 -6.76
C LYS A 44 -1.79 -4.73 -7.48
N ALA A 45 -0.50 -4.93 -7.23
CA ALA A 45 0.29 -5.97 -7.90
C ALA A 45 -0.02 -7.38 -7.38
N PHE A 46 -0.19 -7.54 -6.06
CA PHE A 46 -0.28 -8.86 -5.44
C PHE A 46 -1.64 -9.17 -4.82
N GLY A 47 -2.54 -8.19 -4.69
CA GLY A 47 -3.82 -8.35 -3.99
C GLY A 47 -4.54 -9.65 -4.37
N GLY A 48 -4.71 -9.91 -5.66
CA GLY A 48 -5.41 -11.11 -6.14
C GLY A 48 -4.71 -12.46 -5.95
N HIS A 49 -3.49 -12.49 -5.42
CA HIS A 49 -2.63 -13.68 -5.38
C HIS A 49 -2.07 -13.96 -3.98
N LEU A 50 -2.89 -13.76 -2.95
CA LEU A 50 -2.50 -13.96 -1.55
C LEU A 50 -3.30 -15.10 -0.90
N ARG A 51 -2.73 -15.70 0.15
CA ARG A 51 -3.43 -16.66 1.00
C ARG A 51 -3.40 -16.22 2.45
N ALA A 52 -4.52 -16.39 3.14
CA ALA A 52 -4.64 -16.21 4.57
C ALA A 52 -3.95 -17.36 5.30
N SER A 53 -3.30 -17.06 6.42
CA SER A 53 -2.92 -18.12 7.35
C SER A 53 -4.15 -18.61 8.13
N ARG A 54 -4.03 -19.78 8.78
CA ARG A 54 -5.09 -20.25 9.69
C ARG A 54 -5.28 -19.30 10.87
N ASN A 55 -4.21 -18.64 11.31
CA ASN A 55 -4.25 -17.66 12.39
C ASN A 55 -5.02 -16.41 11.97
N ASP A 56 -4.85 -15.93 10.74
CA ASP A 56 -5.65 -14.82 10.21
C ASP A 56 -7.15 -15.16 10.23
N ILE A 57 -7.53 -16.32 9.71
CA ILE A 57 -8.94 -16.74 9.68
C ILE A 57 -9.51 -16.85 11.10
N LYS A 58 -8.79 -17.54 12.01
CA LYS A 58 -9.23 -17.70 13.41
C LYS A 58 -9.40 -16.34 14.11
N ARG A 59 -8.47 -15.42 13.84
CA ARG A 59 -8.50 -14.08 14.41
C ARG A 59 -9.67 -13.27 13.87
N TRP A 60 -9.91 -13.27 12.56
CA TRP A 60 -11.06 -12.58 11.96
C TRP A 60 -12.41 -13.14 12.40
N GLN A 61 -12.50 -14.44 12.65
CA GLN A 61 -13.70 -15.05 13.26
C GLN A 61 -13.94 -14.52 14.68
N GLY A 62 -12.88 -14.44 15.51
CA GLY A 62 -12.98 -13.89 16.86
C GLY A 62 -13.23 -12.37 16.91
N GLU A 63 -12.79 -11.64 15.88
CA GLU A 63 -13.06 -10.21 15.71
C GLU A 63 -14.40 -9.93 14.99
N GLU A 64 -15.18 -10.96 14.64
CA GLU A 64 -16.46 -10.86 13.92
C GLU A 64 -16.36 -10.08 12.59
N ARG A 65 -15.23 -10.25 11.88
CA ARG A 65 -14.92 -9.57 10.61
C ARG A 65 -15.50 -10.29 9.41
N GLU A 66 -16.83 -10.38 9.37
CA GLU A 66 -17.57 -10.97 8.24
C GLU A 66 -17.32 -10.23 6.91
N ASP A 67 -17.02 -8.94 7.00
CA ASP A 67 -16.60 -8.13 5.86
C ASP A 67 -15.32 -8.65 5.22
N ILE A 68 -14.37 -9.20 6.00
CA ILE A 68 -13.14 -9.84 5.50
C ILE A 68 -13.40 -11.30 5.15
N LEU A 69 -14.07 -12.06 6.01
CA LEU A 69 -14.26 -13.50 5.87
C LEU A 69 -15.00 -13.88 4.59
N ARG A 70 -15.98 -13.08 4.15
CA ARG A 70 -16.69 -13.30 2.87
C ARG A 70 -15.77 -13.26 1.64
N HIS A 71 -14.58 -12.67 1.76
CA HIS A 71 -13.58 -12.57 0.71
C HIS A 71 -12.49 -13.63 0.82
N VAL A 72 -12.67 -14.67 1.65
CA VAL A 72 -11.75 -15.80 1.79
C VAL A 72 -12.43 -17.09 1.34
N ASN A 73 -11.83 -17.81 0.39
CA ASN A 73 -12.41 -19.10 -0.01
C ASN A 73 -11.97 -20.25 0.92
N ARG A 74 -12.60 -21.42 0.75
CA ARG A 74 -12.32 -22.64 1.53
C ARG A 74 -10.86 -23.11 1.51
N LEU A 75 -10.07 -22.69 0.51
CA LEU A 75 -8.65 -23.02 0.39
C LEU A 75 -7.74 -21.95 1.02
N GLY A 76 -8.34 -20.89 1.60
CA GLY A 76 -7.65 -19.77 2.19
C GLY A 76 -7.13 -18.75 1.17
N TRP A 77 -7.55 -18.80 -0.10
CA TRP A 77 -7.23 -17.72 -1.03
C TRP A 77 -7.93 -16.44 -0.61
N LEU A 78 -7.16 -15.37 -0.62
CA LEU A 78 -7.63 -14.04 -0.29
C LEU A 78 -8.16 -13.34 -1.52
N TRP A 79 -9.17 -12.52 -1.23
CA TRP A 79 -9.87 -11.61 -2.13
C TRP A 79 -10.57 -12.37 -3.25
N VAL A 80 -11.50 -13.22 -2.85
CA VAL A 80 -12.51 -13.76 -3.77
C VAL A 80 -13.75 -12.86 -3.81
N ASN A 81 -14.37 -12.76 -4.97
CA ASN A 81 -15.69 -12.18 -5.10
C ASN A 81 -16.70 -13.11 -4.38
N PRO A 82 -17.42 -12.64 -3.35
CA PRO A 82 -18.32 -13.48 -2.56
C PRO A 82 -19.52 -14.01 -3.36
N ASN A 83 -19.87 -13.34 -4.46
CA ASN A 83 -21.04 -13.68 -5.27
C ASN A 83 -20.69 -14.66 -6.39
N THR A 84 -19.47 -14.58 -6.94
CA THR A 84 -19.04 -15.41 -8.08
C THR A 84 -18.00 -16.48 -7.72
N GLY A 85 -17.32 -16.34 -6.58
CA GLY A 85 -16.20 -17.19 -6.17
C GLY A 85 -14.89 -16.93 -6.92
N SER A 86 -14.88 -16.02 -7.90
CA SER A 86 -13.70 -15.67 -8.70
C SER A 86 -12.69 -14.88 -7.88
N LEU A 87 -11.39 -15.02 -8.16
CA LEU A 87 -10.36 -14.14 -7.58
C LEU A 87 -10.55 -12.71 -8.10
N LEU A 88 -10.43 -11.75 -7.20
CA LEU A 88 -10.34 -10.33 -7.53
C LEU A 88 -8.93 -10.02 -8.04
N SER A 89 -8.80 -9.06 -8.95
CA SER A 89 -7.49 -8.61 -9.44
C SER A 89 -6.70 -7.84 -8.37
N GLU A 90 -7.41 -7.15 -7.47
CA GLU A 90 -6.85 -6.27 -6.44
C GLU A 90 -7.49 -6.51 -5.07
N CYS A 91 -6.86 -5.95 -4.02
CA CYS A 91 -7.40 -5.99 -2.67
C CYS A 91 -8.68 -5.12 -2.53
N PRO A 92 -9.81 -5.65 -2.03
CA PRO A 92 -11.04 -4.86 -1.87
C PRO A 92 -10.96 -3.85 -0.72
N PHE A 93 -9.94 -3.94 0.14
CA PHE A 93 -9.73 -3.05 1.30
C PHE A 93 -8.68 -1.96 1.05
N ILE A 94 -8.28 -1.75 -0.20
CA ILE A 94 -7.46 -0.59 -0.57
C ILE A 94 -8.37 0.62 -0.82
N THR A 95 -7.99 1.78 -0.30
CA THR A 95 -8.76 3.02 -0.48
C THR A 95 -7.81 4.16 -0.81
N GLU A 96 -8.19 5.03 -1.74
CA GLU A 96 -7.42 6.23 -2.09
C GLU A 96 -7.54 7.28 -0.96
N ASP A 97 -6.42 7.94 -0.64
CA ASP A 97 -6.30 8.97 0.40
C ASP A 97 -5.47 10.15 -0.12
N GLY A 98 -5.89 10.67 -1.27
CA GLY A 98 -5.23 11.77 -1.99
C GLY A 98 -4.40 11.30 -3.18
N GLU A 99 -3.63 12.23 -3.74
CA GLU A 99 -2.81 11.97 -4.93
C GLU A 99 -1.71 10.95 -4.58
N ASP A 100 -1.71 9.80 -5.27
CA ASP A 100 -0.71 8.74 -5.14
C ASP A 100 -0.56 8.12 -3.74
N ARG A 101 -1.57 8.28 -2.89
CA ARG A 101 -1.61 7.77 -1.53
C ARG A 101 -2.84 6.88 -1.34
N PHE A 102 -2.63 5.77 -0.66
CA PHE A 102 -3.60 4.73 -0.40
C PHE A 102 -3.53 4.30 1.06
N ILE A 103 -4.68 4.05 1.64
CA ILE A 103 -4.82 3.45 2.97
C ILE A 103 -5.37 2.04 2.85
N CYS A 104 -5.11 1.24 3.88
CA CYS A 104 -5.69 -0.08 4.01
C CYS A 104 -6.80 -0.02 5.05
N ALA A 105 -8.05 -0.22 4.63
CA ALA A 105 -9.22 -0.15 5.51
C ALA A 105 -9.19 -1.20 6.63
N ILE A 106 -8.35 -2.23 6.50
CA ILE A 106 -8.16 -3.30 7.49
C ILE A 106 -6.80 -3.23 8.18
N HIS A 107 -6.19 -2.04 8.30
CA HIS A 107 -4.82 -1.86 8.78
C HIS A 107 -4.50 -2.67 10.06
N GLU A 108 -5.33 -2.51 11.08
CA GLU A 108 -5.17 -3.15 12.39
C GLU A 108 -5.23 -4.68 12.33
N THR A 109 -5.96 -5.22 11.36
CA THR A 109 -6.28 -6.64 11.26
C THR A 109 -5.75 -7.29 9.97
N LYS A 110 -4.82 -6.64 9.27
CA LYS A 110 -4.23 -7.10 7.99
C LYS A 110 -3.86 -8.59 8.04
N PRO A 111 -3.91 -9.33 6.94
CA PRO A 111 -3.38 -10.68 6.93
C PRO A 111 -1.87 -10.66 7.21
N GLU A 112 -1.36 -11.73 7.81
CA GLU A 112 0.05 -11.90 8.16
C GLU A 112 0.97 -11.69 6.94
N ILE A 113 0.56 -12.20 5.77
CA ILE A 113 1.32 -12.03 4.52
C ILE A 113 1.47 -10.57 4.11
N CYS A 114 0.47 -9.72 4.37
CA CYS A 114 0.55 -8.28 4.11
C CYS A 114 1.43 -7.56 5.13
N ARG A 115 1.38 -7.97 6.42
CA ARG A 115 2.24 -7.40 7.48
C ARG A 115 3.70 -7.74 7.29
N ALA A 116 4.00 -8.96 6.81
CA ALA A 116 5.35 -9.45 6.59
C ALA A 116 6.01 -8.90 5.32
N TYR A 117 5.27 -8.19 4.47
CA TYR A 117 5.77 -7.67 3.20
C TYR A 117 6.60 -6.39 3.39
N PRO A 118 7.75 -6.23 2.70
CA PRO A 118 8.42 -7.23 1.87
C PRO A 118 9.18 -8.26 2.72
N THR A 119 9.14 -9.53 2.29
CA THR A 119 9.84 -10.64 2.98
C THR A 119 11.28 -10.82 2.47
N LEU A 120 12.03 -11.74 3.07
CA LEU A 120 13.36 -12.13 2.58
C LEU A 120 13.35 -12.67 1.14
N ALA A 121 12.26 -13.32 0.72
CA ALA A 121 12.09 -13.77 -0.67
C ALA A 121 12.08 -12.62 -1.68
N HIS A 122 11.78 -11.40 -1.21
CA HIS A 122 11.83 -10.18 -2.01
C HIS A 122 13.16 -9.42 -1.82
N GLU A 123 14.15 -10.00 -1.14
CA GLU A 123 15.39 -9.30 -0.75
C GLU A 123 15.11 -7.99 0.01
N LYS A 124 14.03 -7.98 0.80
CA LYS A 124 13.50 -6.80 1.49
C LYS A 124 13.15 -5.62 0.55
N ARG A 125 12.97 -5.86 -0.75
CA ARG A 125 12.56 -4.87 -1.74
C ARG A 125 11.04 -4.90 -1.96
N CYS A 126 10.38 -3.75 -1.88
CA CYS A 126 8.94 -3.63 -2.12
C CYS A 126 8.63 -3.42 -3.63
N ALA A 127 7.33 -3.41 -3.98
CA ALA A 127 6.89 -3.35 -5.37
C ALA A 127 7.14 -1.97 -6.02
N ALA A 128 7.26 -0.93 -5.19
CA ALA A 128 7.67 0.42 -5.61
C ALA A 128 9.20 0.57 -5.69
N GLY A 129 9.98 -0.48 -5.37
CA GLY A 129 11.43 -0.48 -5.46
C GLY A 129 12.18 -0.02 -4.20
N ILE A 130 11.48 0.31 -3.10
CA ILE A 130 12.10 0.66 -1.80
C ILE A 130 12.69 -0.59 -1.15
N VAL A 131 13.92 -0.49 -0.65
CA VAL A 131 14.58 -1.55 0.13
C VAL A 131 14.46 -1.24 1.62
N PHE A 132 14.04 -2.23 2.40
CA PHE A 132 13.88 -2.15 3.84
C PHE A 132 15.12 -2.76 4.51
N ASN A 133 15.65 -2.09 5.54
CA ASN A 133 16.80 -2.58 6.30
C ASN A 133 16.39 -3.55 7.40
#